data_AF-A0A1U7ZYV0-F1
#
_entry.id   AF-A0A1U7ZYV0-F1
#
_cell.length_a   1.000
_cell.length_b   1.000
_cell.length_c   1.000
_cell.angle_alpha   90.00
_cell.angle_beta   90.00
_cell.angle_gamma   90.00
#
_symmetry.space_group_name_H-M   'P 1'
#
loop_
_entity.id
_entity.type
_entity.pdbx_description
1 polymer ?
#
loop_
_entity_poly.entity_id
_entity_poly.type
_entity_poly.pdbx_seq_one_letter_code
_entity_poly.pdbx_strand_id
1 'polypeptide(L)'
;MDAFTPDIIFEPLPQHFKAPTLEMYDGTSDPDDHLESFRALMILYGYSDVLTCRTFQATFRGAAHHWFSNPPPRSISSWEQFANLFLARFINNRRCYKSVVSLMSIKQKQGESLRSYIDRYKKEELEVRDLNPMVSMHAAINGLSGSALKCLVAKTPLKTKLEFLKKAQKYIATEEASAGDHQEREVERPNGPPKKKRKGGGNHHNNNSNKDLKKPPALAQAYSQYMPLNSTRM
;
A
#
# COMPACT_ATOMS: atom_id res chain seq x y z
N MET A 1 -21.13 -22.02 -37.22
CA MET A 1 -22.14 -20.95 -37.28
C MET A 1 -21.82 -19.95 -36.19
N ASP A 2 -22.08 -18.67 -36.43
CA ASP A 2 -21.69 -17.59 -35.52
C ASP A 2 -22.45 -17.61 -34.19
N ALA A 3 -21.75 -17.20 -33.12
CA ALA A 3 -22.30 -17.12 -31.76
C ALA A 3 -23.34 -16.00 -31.59
N PHE A 4 -23.26 -14.95 -32.42
CA PHE A 4 -24.11 -13.76 -32.33
C PHE A 4 -25.44 -13.90 -33.09
N THR A 5 -26.44 -13.12 -32.69
CA THR A 5 -27.69 -12.95 -33.46
C THR A 5 -27.44 -12.22 -34.80
N PRO A 6 -28.34 -12.38 -35.80
CA PRO A 6 -28.24 -11.66 -37.07
C PRO A 6 -28.03 -10.15 -36.91
N ASP A 7 -28.72 -9.52 -35.96
CA ASP A 7 -28.66 -8.07 -35.73
C ASP A 7 -27.24 -7.61 -35.38
N ILE A 8 -26.53 -8.37 -34.55
CA ILE A 8 -25.11 -8.11 -34.23
C ILE A 8 -24.19 -8.45 -35.42
N ILE A 9 -24.47 -9.50 -36.20
CA ILE A 9 -23.61 -9.90 -37.33
C ILE A 9 -23.67 -8.89 -38.48
N PHE A 10 -24.87 -8.38 -38.77
CA PHE A 10 -25.15 -7.56 -39.96
C PHE A 10 -25.16 -6.04 -39.70
N GLU A 11 -25.01 -5.59 -38.45
CA GLU A 11 -24.80 -4.18 -38.09
C GLU A 11 -23.67 -3.55 -38.95
N PRO A 12 -23.93 -2.49 -39.73
CA PRO A 12 -22.94 -1.92 -40.63
C PRO A 12 -21.79 -1.27 -39.86
N LEU A 13 -20.56 -1.46 -40.32
CA LEU A 13 -19.41 -0.74 -39.75
C LEU A 13 -19.47 0.74 -40.15
N PRO A 14 -19.16 1.68 -39.23
CA PRO A 14 -19.07 3.10 -39.56
C PRO A 14 -18.02 3.39 -40.64
N GLN A 15 -18.27 4.38 -41.50
CA GLN A 15 -17.38 4.79 -42.59
C GLN A 15 -15.95 5.16 -42.11
N HIS A 16 -15.82 5.60 -40.85
CA HIS A 16 -14.55 5.92 -40.20
C HIS A 16 -14.29 5.01 -38.99
N PHE A 17 -14.47 3.70 -39.20
CA PHE A 17 -14.19 2.68 -38.18
C PHE A 17 -12.75 2.77 -37.66
N LYS A 18 -12.62 2.74 -36.33
CA LYS A 18 -11.37 2.74 -35.57
C LYS A 18 -11.35 1.44 -34.76
N ALA A 19 -10.38 0.58 -35.05
CA ALA A 19 -10.15 -0.59 -34.23
C ALA A 19 -9.70 -0.16 -32.82
N PRO A 20 -10.17 -0.80 -31.74
CA PRO A 20 -9.68 -0.53 -30.39
C PRO A 20 -8.22 -0.94 -30.25
N THR A 21 -7.36 0.02 -29.92
CA THR A 21 -5.96 -0.23 -29.56
C THR A 21 -5.88 -0.68 -28.10
N LEU A 22 -5.94 -1.99 -27.88
CA LEU A 22 -5.87 -2.64 -26.57
C LEU A 22 -4.94 -3.86 -26.67
N GLU A 23 -4.32 -4.28 -25.56
CA GLU A 23 -3.64 -5.57 -25.54
C GLU A 23 -4.66 -6.70 -25.76
N MET A 24 -4.30 -7.70 -26.57
CA MET A 24 -5.18 -8.83 -26.80
C MET A 24 -5.27 -9.72 -25.56
N TYR A 25 -6.50 -10.01 -25.12
CA TYR A 25 -6.78 -10.86 -23.96
C TYR A 25 -6.54 -12.34 -24.30
N ASP A 26 -5.57 -12.97 -23.64
CA ASP A 26 -5.31 -14.42 -23.76
C ASP A 26 -6.11 -15.27 -22.78
N GLY A 27 -6.69 -14.66 -21.73
CA GLY A 27 -7.27 -15.38 -20.61
C GLY A 27 -6.35 -15.52 -19.40
N THR A 28 -5.37 -14.61 -19.20
CA THR A 28 -4.49 -14.59 -18.01
C THR A 28 -4.55 -13.30 -17.19
N SER A 29 -4.84 -12.15 -17.81
CA SER A 29 -5.02 -10.87 -17.11
C SER A 29 -6.40 -10.74 -16.46
N ASP A 30 -6.57 -9.71 -15.63
CA ASP A 30 -7.85 -9.41 -14.97
C ASP A 30 -8.95 -9.13 -16.03
N PRO A 31 -10.08 -9.85 -16.00
CA PRO A 31 -11.12 -9.69 -17.01
C PRO A 31 -11.94 -8.40 -16.81
N ASP A 32 -12.08 -7.89 -15.59
CA ASP A 32 -12.77 -6.62 -15.34
C ASP A 32 -11.93 -5.44 -15.85
N ASP A 33 -10.61 -5.44 -15.58
CA ASP A 33 -9.68 -4.41 -16.09
C ASP A 33 -9.72 -4.38 -17.64
N HIS A 34 -9.75 -5.54 -18.31
CA HIS A 34 -9.84 -5.64 -19.79
C HIS A 34 -11.19 -5.16 -20.32
N LEU A 35 -12.29 -5.60 -19.70
CA LEU A 35 -13.65 -5.24 -20.09
C LEU A 35 -13.91 -3.72 -19.93
N GLU A 36 -13.45 -3.13 -18.82
CA GLU A 36 -13.58 -1.69 -18.54
C GLU A 36 -12.74 -0.86 -19.52
N SER A 37 -11.47 -1.24 -19.73
CA SER A 37 -10.57 -0.58 -20.69
C SER A 37 -11.15 -0.59 -22.11
N PHE A 38 -11.67 -1.74 -22.54
CA PHE A 38 -12.34 -1.87 -23.83
C PHE A 38 -13.62 -1.03 -23.91
N ARG A 39 -14.48 -1.07 -22.88
CA ARG A 39 -15.75 -0.33 -22.87
C ARG A 39 -15.51 1.18 -22.89
N ALA A 40 -14.49 1.67 -22.20
CA ALA A 40 -14.07 3.08 -22.26
C ALA A 40 -13.69 3.51 -23.69
N LEU A 41 -12.97 2.66 -24.45
CA LEU A 41 -12.66 2.93 -25.86
C LEU A 41 -13.91 2.96 -26.75
N MET A 42 -14.86 2.04 -26.56
CA MET A 42 -16.09 2.02 -27.36
C MET A 42 -16.98 3.24 -27.08
N ILE A 43 -17.05 3.69 -25.83
CA ILE A 43 -17.72 4.95 -25.45
C ILE A 43 -17.00 6.15 -26.09
N LEU A 44 -15.67 6.21 -26.02
CA LEU A 44 -14.86 7.28 -26.63
C LEU A 44 -15.03 7.37 -28.16
N TYR A 45 -15.24 6.24 -28.83
CA TYR A 45 -15.49 6.19 -30.28
C TYR A 45 -16.97 6.39 -30.65
N GLY A 46 -17.87 6.43 -29.66
CA GLY A 46 -19.32 6.59 -29.88
C GLY A 46 -19.99 5.36 -30.52
N TYR A 47 -19.49 4.15 -30.24
CA TYR A 47 -20.01 2.92 -30.86
C TYR A 47 -21.20 2.34 -30.11
N SER A 48 -22.15 1.80 -30.87
CA SER A 48 -23.34 1.10 -30.34
C SER A 48 -22.94 -0.14 -29.55
N ASP A 49 -23.80 -0.61 -28.66
CA ASP A 49 -23.60 -1.89 -27.95
C ASP A 49 -23.55 -3.09 -28.91
N VAL A 50 -24.20 -2.96 -30.07
CA VAL A 50 -24.17 -3.91 -31.18
C VAL A 50 -22.77 -3.99 -31.80
N LEU A 51 -22.18 -2.84 -32.15
CA LEU A 51 -20.79 -2.75 -32.62
C LEU A 51 -19.80 -3.18 -31.52
N THR A 52 -20.04 -2.80 -30.27
CA THR A 52 -19.24 -3.19 -29.09
C THR A 52 -19.13 -4.72 -28.98
N CYS A 53 -20.21 -5.48 -29.23
CA CYS A 53 -20.15 -6.94 -29.32
C CYS A 53 -19.23 -7.41 -30.45
N ARG A 54 -19.42 -6.87 -31.67
CA ARG A 54 -18.63 -7.27 -32.85
C ARG A 54 -17.13 -7.01 -32.68
N THR A 55 -16.75 -5.94 -32.01
CA THR A 55 -15.35 -5.54 -31.82
C THR A 55 -14.69 -6.21 -30.63
N PHE A 56 -15.44 -6.61 -29.59
CA PHE A 56 -14.83 -7.21 -28.39
C PHE A 56 -14.20 -8.57 -28.66
N GLN A 57 -14.86 -9.43 -29.46
CA GLN A 57 -14.30 -10.72 -29.90
C GLN A 57 -12.94 -10.58 -30.61
N ALA A 58 -12.69 -9.46 -31.31
CA ALA A 58 -11.43 -9.21 -32.01
C ALA A 58 -10.27 -8.88 -31.05
N THR A 59 -10.56 -8.61 -29.77
CA THR A 59 -9.53 -8.46 -28.73
C THR A 59 -9.02 -9.79 -28.18
N PHE A 60 -9.61 -10.93 -28.56
CA PHE A 60 -9.25 -12.23 -27.98
C PHE A 60 -8.09 -12.92 -28.72
N ARG A 61 -7.13 -13.45 -27.96
CA ARG A 61 -6.11 -14.41 -28.40
C ARG A 61 -6.16 -15.67 -27.54
N GLY A 62 -5.35 -16.67 -27.85
CA GLY A 62 -5.12 -17.83 -26.97
C GLY A 62 -6.39 -18.53 -26.45
N ALA A 63 -6.49 -18.69 -25.13
CA ALA A 63 -7.61 -19.41 -24.49
C ALA A 63 -8.94 -18.63 -24.59
N ALA A 64 -8.90 -17.30 -24.67
CA ALA A 64 -10.09 -16.48 -24.89
C ALA A 64 -10.69 -16.69 -26.29
N HIS A 65 -9.84 -16.70 -27.32
CA HIS A 65 -10.29 -16.99 -28.69
C HIS A 65 -10.85 -18.41 -28.82
N HIS A 66 -10.19 -19.41 -28.21
CA HIS A 66 -10.67 -20.79 -28.22
C HIS A 66 -11.97 -20.99 -27.41
N TRP A 67 -12.18 -20.24 -26.33
CA TRP A 67 -13.47 -20.24 -25.64
C TRP A 67 -14.58 -19.68 -26.55
N PHE A 68 -14.33 -18.54 -27.21
CA PHE A 68 -15.32 -17.87 -28.04
C PHE A 68 -15.65 -18.60 -29.35
N SER A 69 -14.85 -19.59 -29.79
CA SER A 69 -15.19 -20.41 -30.96
C SER A 69 -16.24 -21.50 -30.71
N ASN A 70 -16.65 -21.72 -29.45
CA ASN A 70 -17.54 -22.81 -29.02
C ASN A 70 -18.95 -22.45 -28.46
N PRO A 71 -19.42 -21.19 -28.34
CA PRO A 71 -20.80 -20.91 -27.92
C PRO A 71 -21.84 -21.51 -28.88
N PRO A 72 -23.07 -21.80 -28.41
CA PRO A 72 -24.16 -22.21 -29.29
C PRO A 72 -24.46 -21.13 -30.35
N PRO A 73 -24.81 -21.51 -31.59
CA PRO A 73 -25.11 -20.55 -32.64
C PRO A 73 -26.22 -19.57 -32.26
N ARG A 74 -26.03 -18.28 -32.56
CA ARG A 74 -27.00 -17.19 -32.30
C ARG A 74 -27.43 -17.03 -30.84
N SER A 75 -26.64 -17.53 -29.89
CA SER A 75 -26.96 -17.47 -28.46
C SER A 75 -26.71 -16.10 -27.82
N ILE A 76 -25.91 -15.23 -28.43
CA ILE A 76 -25.51 -13.93 -27.88
C ILE A 76 -26.23 -12.80 -28.64
N SER A 77 -27.10 -12.06 -27.94
CA SER A 77 -27.96 -11.01 -28.51
C SER A 77 -27.73 -9.61 -27.95
N SER A 78 -26.93 -9.44 -26.89
CA SER A 78 -26.63 -8.12 -26.30
C SER A 78 -25.23 -8.01 -25.72
N TRP A 79 -24.76 -6.78 -25.53
CA TRP A 79 -23.49 -6.48 -24.88
C TRP A 79 -23.45 -6.98 -23.43
N GLU A 80 -24.51 -6.72 -22.66
CA GLU A 80 -24.65 -7.18 -21.28
C GLU A 80 -24.51 -8.71 -21.19
N GLN A 81 -25.19 -9.45 -22.07
CA GLN A 81 -25.10 -10.91 -22.11
C GLN A 81 -23.67 -11.37 -22.45
N PHE A 82 -23.02 -10.74 -23.43
CA PHE A 82 -21.66 -11.11 -23.82
C PHE A 82 -20.64 -10.81 -22.72
N ALA A 83 -20.72 -9.63 -22.11
CA ALA A 83 -19.88 -9.23 -20.99
C ALA A 83 -20.04 -10.18 -19.79
N ASN A 84 -21.27 -10.55 -19.45
CA ASN A 84 -21.54 -11.51 -18.37
C ASN A 84 -20.99 -12.92 -18.68
N LEU A 85 -21.11 -13.41 -19.92
CA LEU A 85 -20.52 -14.67 -20.34
C LEU A 85 -18.98 -14.66 -20.26
N PHE A 86 -18.36 -13.53 -20.66
CA PHE A 86 -16.92 -13.32 -20.58
C PHE A 86 -16.42 -13.29 -19.12
N LEU A 87 -17.04 -12.47 -18.27
CA LEU A 87 -16.69 -12.39 -16.85
C LEU A 87 -16.89 -13.73 -16.14
N ALA A 88 -17.99 -14.45 -16.42
CA ALA A 88 -18.24 -15.77 -15.86
C ALA A 88 -17.19 -16.81 -16.31
N ARG A 89 -16.70 -16.71 -17.55
CA ARG A 89 -15.65 -17.61 -18.07
C ARG A 89 -14.30 -17.41 -17.38
N PHE A 90 -13.93 -16.15 -17.15
CA PHE A 90 -12.59 -15.76 -16.67
C PHE A 90 -12.56 -15.32 -15.21
N ILE A 91 -13.62 -15.58 -14.44
CA ILE A 91 -13.78 -15.16 -13.04
C ILE A 91 -12.59 -15.55 -12.14
N ASN A 92 -11.92 -16.66 -12.42
CA ASN A 92 -10.76 -17.15 -11.67
C ASN A 92 -9.46 -16.35 -11.93
N ASN A 93 -9.44 -15.52 -12.98
CA ASN A 93 -8.31 -14.63 -13.32
C ASN A 93 -8.47 -13.22 -12.72
N ARG A 94 -9.58 -12.94 -12.03
CA ARG A 94 -9.79 -11.69 -11.32
C ARG A 94 -8.67 -11.49 -10.31
N ARG A 95 -8.07 -10.29 -10.31
CA ARG A 95 -7.09 -9.87 -9.34
C ARG A 95 -7.74 -9.90 -7.96
N CYS A 96 -7.16 -10.67 -7.04
CA CYS A 96 -7.59 -10.65 -5.66
C CYS A 96 -7.09 -9.35 -5.01
N TYR A 97 -7.94 -8.32 -5.00
CA TYR A 97 -7.68 -7.09 -4.27
C TYR A 97 -7.50 -7.37 -2.77
N LYS A 98 -6.58 -6.65 -2.15
CA LYS A 98 -6.34 -6.73 -0.73
C LYS A 98 -7.47 -6.03 0.02
N SER A 99 -7.77 -6.53 1.22
CA SER A 99 -8.77 -5.92 2.09
C SER A 99 -8.21 -4.68 2.78
N VAL A 100 -9.10 -3.76 3.17
CA VAL A 100 -8.78 -2.64 4.07
C VAL A 100 -8.16 -3.14 5.38
N VAL A 101 -8.49 -4.35 5.83
CA VAL A 101 -7.88 -5.01 7.00
C VAL A 101 -6.40 -5.32 6.77
N SER A 102 -6.01 -5.79 5.58
CA SER A 102 -4.59 -5.97 5.21
C SER A 102 -3.85 -4.64 5.32
N LEU A 103 -4.40 -3.57 4.76
CA LEU A 103 -3.82 -2.23 4.82
C LEU A 103 -3.68 -1.69 6.25
N MET A 104 -4.69 -1.90 7.11
CA MET A 104 -4.64 -1.51 8.52
C MET A 104 -3.60 -2.30 9.33
N SER A 105 -3.21 -3.50 8.89
CA SER A 105 -2.15 -4.31 9.50
C SER A 105 -0.74 -3.76 9.26
N ILE A 106 -0.56 -2.88 8.26
CA ILE A 106 0.75 -2.29 7.93
C ILE A 106 1.20 -1.32 9.01
N LYS A 107 2.11 -1.78 9.87
CA LYS A 107 2.81 -0.97 10.88
C LYS A 107 4.22 -0.60 10.42
N GLN A 108 4.71 0.54 10.91
CA GLN A 108 6.12 0.89 10.89
C GLN A 108 6.85 -0.07 11.83
N LYS A 109 7.92 -0.69 11.32
CA LYS A 109 8.73 -1.67 12.08
C LYS A 109 9.71 -0.94 12.99
N GLN A 110 10.18 -1.61 14.04
CA GLN A 110 11.22 -1.07 14.90
C GLN A 110 12.50 -0.81 14.08
N GLY A 111 13.04 0.40 14.14
CA GLY A 111 14.21 0.82 13.36
C GLY A 111 13.95 1.10 11.87
N GLU A 112 12.70 1.06 11.41
CA GLU A 112 12.36 1.41 10.02
C GLU A 112 12.18 2.92 9.84
N SER A 113 12.84 3.48 8.84
CA SER A 113 12.70 4.90 8.47
C SER A 113 11.29 5.26 8.05
N LEU A 114 10.90 6.53 8.25
CA LEU A 114 9.57 6.99 7.84
C LEU A 114 9.37 6.84 6.32
N ARG A 115 10.44 7.00 5.53
CA ARG A 115 10.47 6.80 4.08
C ARG A 115 10.04 5.38 3.70
N SER A 116 10.70 4.36 4.27
CA SER A 116 10.41 2.94 4.01
C SER A 116 8.98 2.58 4.38
N TYR A 117 8.53 3.01 5.57
CA TYR A 117 7.17 2.73 6.03
C TYR A 117 6.11 3.29 5.07
N ILE A 118 6.24 4.57 4.68
CA ILE A 118 5.28 5.25 3.80
C ILE A 118 5.26 4.60 2.41
N ASP A 119 6.40 4.16 1.87
CA ASP A 119 6.44 3.51 0.56
C ASP A 119 5.84 2.10 0.59
N ARG A 120 6.09 1.31 1.65
CA ARG A 120 5.39 0.02 1.85
C ARG A 120 3.88 0.22 1.99
N TYR A 121 3.47 1.23 2.76
CA TYR A 121 2.06 1.54 2.97
C TYR A 121 1.37 1.94 1.65
N LYS A 122 1.98 2.83 0.86
CA LYS A 122 1.47 3.22 -0.46
C LYS A 122 1.38 2.03 -1.42
N LYS A 123 2.37 1.13 -1.42
CA LYS A 123 2.33 -0.08 -2.26
C LYS A 123 1.17 -1.00 -1.87
N GLU A 124 0.93 -1.19 -0.57
CA GLU A 124 -0.23 -1.97 -0.09
C GLU A 124 -1.55 -1.30 -0.46
N GLU A 125 -1.63 0.03 -0.36
CA GLU A 125 -2.81 0.82 -0.68
C GLU A 125 -3.26 0.67 -2.15
N LEU A 126 -2.31 0.61 -3.10
CA LEU A 126 -2.64 0.45 -4.53
C LEU A 126 -3.34 -0.88 -4.85
N GLU A 127 -3.21 -1.89 -3.99
CA GLU A 127 -3.87 -3.19 -4.15
C GLU A 127 -5.27 -3.24 -3.50
N VAL A 128 -5.77 -2.14 -2.92
CA VAL A 128 -7.10 -2.06 -2.27
C VAL A 128 -8.06 -1.23 -3.14
N ARG A 129 -9.06 -1.89 -3.74
CA ARG A 129 -10.10 -1.22 -4.53
C ARG A 129 -11.02 -0.35 -3.65
N ASP A 130 -11.56 0.74 -4.20
CA ASP A 130 -12.57 1.63 -3.60
C ASP A 130 -12.22 2.21 -2.22
N LEU A 131 -10.93 2.34 -1.91
CA LEU A 131 -10.45 2.80 -0.62
C LEU A 131 -10.75 4.29 -0.39
N ASN A 132 -11.56 4.58 0.63
CA ASN A 132 -11.81 5.94 1.08
C ASN A 132 -10.49 6.63 1.53
N PRO A 133 -10.10 7.80 0.96
CA PRO A 133 -8.84 8.48 1.30
C PRO A 133 -8.67 8.84 2.77
N MET A 134 -9.77 9.08 3.50
CA MET A 134 -9.73 9.34 4.94
C MET A 134 -9.47 8.07 5.74
N VAL A 135 -10.04 6.92 5.35
CA VAL A 135 -9.76 5.62 5.98
C VAL A 135 -8.29 5.26 5.78
N SER A 136 -7.76 5.44 4.57
CA SER A 136 -6.33 5.32 4.27
C SER A 136 -5.45 6.20 5.17
N MET A 137 -5.76 7.50 5.24
CA MET A 137 -5.00 8.44 6.08
C MET A 137 -4.96 7.99 7.55
N HIS A 138 -6.10 7.61 8.13
CA HIS A 138 -6.16 7.16 9.52
C HIS A 138 -5.45 5.82 9.73
N ALA A 139 -5.54 4.88 8.80
CA ALA A 139 -4.80 3.63 8.85
C ALA A 139 -3.27 3.87 8.80
N ALA A 140 -2.79 4.78 7.95
CA ALA A 140 -1.39 5.20 7.89
C ALA A 140 -0.92 5.87 9.20
N ILE A 141 -1.70 6.78 9.77
CA ILE A 141 -1.40 7.43 11.06
C ILE A 141 -1.33 6.39 12.19
N ASN A 142 -2.28 5.47 12.23
CA ASN A 142 -2.34 4.39 13.22
C ASN A 142 -1.18 3.40 13.07
N GLY A 143 -0.61 3.26 11.88
CA GLY A 143 0.54 2.39 11.62
C GLY A 143 1.90 2.96 12.03
N LEU A 144 2.04 4.28 12.23
CA LEU A 144 3.29 4.90 12.69
C LEU A 144 3.74 4.36 14.06
N SER A 145 5.05 4.19 14.27
CA SER A 145 5.64 3.71 15.53
C SER A 145 6.55 4.78 16.14
N GLY A 146 6.18 5.33 17.31
CA GLY A 146 7.03 6.23 18.10
C GLY A 146 7.50 7.54 17.45
N SER A 147 7.12 7.81 16.20
CA SER A 147 7.67 8.92 15.41
C SER A 147 7.14 10.28 15.86
N ALA A 148 7.98 11.32 15.73
CA ALA A 148 7.60 12.70 16.00
C ALA A 148 6.40 13.16 15.15
N LEU A 149 6.22 12.58 13.95
CA LEU A 149 5.04 12.78 13.12
C LEU A 149 3.75 12.27 13.81
N LYS A 150 3.76 11.10 14.45
CA LYS A 150 2.59 10.56 15.16
C LYS A 150 2.16 11.48 16.31
N CYS A 151 3.13 11.93 17.10
CA CYS A 151 2.91 12.89 18.19
C CYS A 151 2.39 14.24 17.69
N LEU A 152 2.86 14.70 16.52
CA LEU A 152 2.37 15.94 15.91
C LEU A 152 0.91 15.81 15.45
N VAL A 153 0.57 14.72 14.74
CA VAL A 153 -0.79 14.50 14.24
C VAL A 153 -1.80 14.35 15.38
N ALA A 154 -1.38 13.79 16.52
CA ALA A 154 -2.21 13.76 17.74
C ALA A 154 -2.46 15.15 18.34
N LYS A 155 -1.52 16.10 18.20
CA LYS A 155 -1.66 17.50 18.68
C LYS A 155 -2.39 18.40 17.69
N THR A 156 -2.29 18.10 16.39
CA THR A 156 -2.91 18.88 15.32
C THR A 156 -3.51 17.89 14.31
N PRO A 157 -4.76 17.45 14.54
CA PRO A 157 -5.45 16.54 13.65
C PRO A 157 -5.50 17.07 12.23
N LEU A 158 -5.11 16.22 11.28
CA LEU A 158 -5.09 16.55 9.85
C LEU A 158 -6.45 16.22 9.23
N LYS A 159 -6.90 17.08 8.31
CA LYS A 159 -8.24 16.96 7.70
C LYS A 159 -8.22 16.25 6.36
N THR A 160 -7.06 16.15 5.71
CA THR A 160 -6.94 15.53 4.39
C THR A 160 -5.71 14.64 4.26
N LYS A 161 -5.83 13.56 3.47
CA LYS A 161 -4.69 12.67 3.13
C LYS A 161 -3.53 13.45 2.50
N LEU A 162 -3.81 14.52 1.76
CA LEU A 162 -2.79 15.39 1.16
C LEU A 162 -1.99 16.17 2.20
N GLU A 163 -2.62 16.71 3.24
CA GLU A 163 -1.92 17.34 4.38
C GLU A 163 -1.00 16.33 5.08
N PHE A 164 -1.49 15.12 5.33
CA PHE A 164 -0.71 14.03 5.93
C PHE A 164 0.52 13.70 5.10
N LEU A 165 0.36 13.46 3.79
CA LEU A 165 1.48 13.15 2.91
C LEU A 165 2.49 14.30 2.83
N LYS A 166 2.04 15.56 2.68
CA LYS A 166 2.93 16.74 2.72
C LYS A 166 3.72 16.82 4.04
N LYS A 167 3.07 16.54 5.17
CA LYS A 167 3.74 16.55 6.48
C LYS A 167 4.74 15.41 6.61
N ALA A 168 4.38 14.19 6.19
CA ALA A 168 5.27 13.04 6.18
C ALA A 168 6.53 13.29 5.35
N GLN A 169 6.40 13.88 4.14
CA GLN A 169 7.56 14.25 3.31
C GLN A 169 8.50 15.25 4.00
N LYS A 170 7.96 16.26 4.73
CA LYS A 170 8.80 17.18 5.51
C LYS A 170 9.59 16.46 6.61
N TYR A 171 8.97 15.50 7.30
CA TYR A 171 9.65 14.71 8.34
C TYR A 171 10.71 13.77 7.75
N ILE A 172 10.41 13.10 6.63
CA ILE A 172 11.37 12.29 5.87
C ILE A 172 12.62 13.11 5.53
N ALA A 173 12.47 14.28 4.91
CA ALA A 173 13.60 15.13 4.55
C ALA A 173 14.41 15.62 5.78
N THR A 174 13.77 15.76 6.95
CA THR A 174 14.46 16.15 8.20
C THR A 174 15.24 14.98 8.81
N GLU A 175 14.68 13.78 8.75
CA GLU A 175 15.30 12.51 9.18
C GLU A 175 16.53 12.20 8.31
N GLU A 176 16.38 12.30 6.98
CA GLU A 176 17.44 12.04 6.00
C GLU A 176 18.60 13.06 6.10
N ALA A 177 18.30 14.36 6.25
CA ALA A 177 19.33 15.39 6.45
C ALA A 177 20.13 15.16 7.74
N SER A 178 19.45 14.77 8.83
CA SER A 178 20.11 14.50 10.12
C SER A 178 20.96 13.23 10.08
N ALA A 179 20.59 12.22 9.27
CA ALA A 179 21.36 11.00 9.10
C ALA A 179 22.69 11.23 8.35
N GLY A 180 22.69 12.09 7.31
CA GLY A 180 23.91 12.46 6.59
C GLY A 180 24.95 13.15 7.48
N ASP A 181 24.50 14.12 8.29
CA ASP A 181 25.31 14.85 9.27
C ASP A 181 26.04 13.94 10.28
N HIS A 182 25.43 12.81 10.63
CA HIS A 182 26.05 11.82 11.52
C HIS A 182 27.12 10.98 10.81
N GLN A 183 26.96 10.71 9.52
CA GLN A 183 27.86 9.87 8.75
C GLN A 183 29.15 10.61 8.35
N GLU A 184 29.07 11.91 8.06
CA GLU A 184 30.26 12.75 7.85
C GLU A 184 31.11 12.88 9.13
N ARG A 185 30.46 13.04 10.30
CA ARG A 185 31.16 13.16 11.60
C ARG A 185 31.80 11.87 12.11
N GLU A 186 31.41 10.69 11.61
CA GLU A 186 32.13 9.45 11.91
C GLU A 186 33.39 9.28 11.05
N VAL A 187 33.46 9.89 9.86
CA VAL A 187 34.65 9.86 9.00
C VAL A 187 35.75 10.79 9.52
N GLU A 188 35.39 11.91 10.15
CA GLU A 188 36.36 12.86 10.75
C GLU A 188 36.89 12.48 12.15
N ARG A 189 37.16 11.18 12.41
CA ARG A 189 37.91 10.75 13.61
C ARG A 189 39.35 10.36 13.24
N PRO A 190 40.37 11.21 13.49
CA PRO A 190 41.76 10.85 13.26
C PRO A 190 42.21 9.78 14.25
N ASN A 191 42.42 8.55 13.77
CA ASN A 191 43.00 7.48 14.57
C ASN A 191 44.49 7.75 14.85
N GLY A 192 44.82 8.07 16.11
CA GLY A 192 46.20 8.22 16.60
C GLY A 192 46.32 7.85 18.09
N PRO A 193 47.27 6.97 18.49
CA PRO A 193 47.33 6.44 19.85
C PRO A 193 47.94 7.43 20.87
N PRO A 194 47.63 7.30 22.17
CA PRO A 194 47.87 8.34 23.17
C PRO A 194 49.32 8.40 23.69
N LYS A 195 49.96 9.57 23.62
CA LYS A 195 51.27 9.82 24.25
C LYS A 195 51.12 10.16 25.74
N LYS A 196 51.37 9.17 26.61
CA LYS A 196 51.65 9.41 28.05
C LYS A 196 52.89 10.32 28.20
N LYS A 197 52.77 11.42 28.95
CA LYS A 197 53.90 12.11 29.57
C LYS A 197 53.74 12.07 31.10
N ARG A 198 54.71 11.46 31.80
CA ARG A 198 54.86 11.52 33.27
C ARG A 198 55.98 12.52 33.60
N LYS A 199 55.73 13.38 34.59
CA LYS A 199 56.63 14.15 35.48
C LYS A 199 55.86 15.42 35.93
N GLY A 200 55.79 15.82 37.20
CA GLY A 200 56.25 15.19 38.44
C GLY A 200 56.45 16.24 39.54
N GLY A 201 55.92 15.99 40.75
CA GLY A 201 56.02 16.88 41.93
C GLY A 201 54.96 18.00 41.98
N GLY A 202 54.38 18.33 43.14
CA GLY A 202 54.44 17.67 44.45
C GLY A 202 53.86 18.56 45.58
N ASN A 203 53.27 17.93 46.62
CA ASN A 203 52.81 18.53 47.89
C ASN A 203 51.70 19.62 47.80
N HIS A 204 50.83 19.85 48.80
CA HIS A 204 50.64 19.26 50.14
C HIS A 204 49.21 19.58 50.65
N HIS A 205 48.62 18.72 51.52
CA HIS A 205 47.69 19.09 52.64
C HIS A 205 46.36 19.84 52.32
N ASN A 206 45.26 19.76 53.08
CA ASN A 206 44.85 18.92 54.22
C ASN A 206 43.30 19.02 54.41
N ASN A 207 42.68 18.02 55.07
CA ASN A 207 41.44 18.09 55.88
C ASN A 207 40.13 18.69 55.28
N ASN A 208 38.93 18.48 55.83
CA ASN A 208 38.28 17.37 56.57
C ASN A 208 36.81 17.81 56.79
N SER A 209 35.90 16.89 57.10
CA SER A 209 34.54 17.14 57.65
C SER A 209 33.48 17.70 56.68
N ASN A 210 32.16 17.58 56.90
CA ASN A 210 31.30 16.51 57.46
C ASN A 210 29.83 16.96 57.28
N LYS A 211 28.87 16.05 57.05
CA LYS A 211 27.39 16.27 57.08
C LYS A 211 26.82 17.26 56.04
N ASP A 212 25.54 17.28 55.67
CA ASP A 212 24.31 16.63 56.16
C ASP A 212 23.63 15.78 55.06
N LEU A 213 23.11 14.57 55.32
CA LEU A 213 21.82 14.27 55.96
C LEU A 213 20.57 14.87 55.28
N LYS A 214 19.93 14.05 54.43
CA LYS A 214 18.48 13.75 54.51
C LYS A 214 18.23 12.31 54.06
N LYS A 215 17.37 11.61 54.81
CA LYS A 215 17.13 10.15 54.76
C LYS A 215 15.64 9.86 54.39
N PRO A 216 15.14 8.61 54.31
CA PRO A 216 14.26 8.12 53.23
C PRO A 216 12.86 7.74 53.82
N PRO A 217 12.11 6.66 53.46
CA PRO A 217 12.03 5.80 52.26
C PRO A 217 10.55 5.80 51.72
N ALA A 218 9.86 4.76 51.20
CA ALA A 218 10.12 3.38 50.73
C ALA A 218 8.99 2.97 49.75
N LEU A 219 9.28 2.27 48.64
CA LEU A 219 8.32 1.38 47.96
C LEU A 219 9.04 0.24 47.20
N ALA A 220 9.85 -0.53 47.93
CA ALA A 220 10.41 -1.81 47.48
C ALA A 220 9.69 -2.97 48.21
N GLN A 221 8.36 -3.02 48.14
CA GLN A 221 7.52 -4.03 48.80
C GLN A 221 6.09 -4.04 48.20
N ALA A 222 5.93 -4.58 46.99
CA ALA A 222 4.60 -4.82 46.39
C ALA A 222 4.56 -5.96 45.34
N TYR A 223 5.67 -6.66 45.07
CA TYR A 223 5.70 -7.81 44.16
C TYR A 223 5.69 -9.14 44.92
N SER A 224 4.59 -9.42 45.63
CA SER A 224 4.37 -10.69 46.31
C SER A 224 2.87 -11.02 46.49
N GLN A 225 2.10 -10.94 45.40
CA GLN A 225 0.73 -11.49 45.33
C GLN A 225 0.44 -11.93 43.88
N TYR A 226 0.89 -13.15 43.56
CA TYR A 226 0.51 -13.87 42.34
C TYR A 226 -0.47 -14.97 42.76
N MET A 227 -1.64 -15.04 42.12
CA MET A 227 -2.61 -16.12 42.29
C MET A 227 -3.09 -16.58 40.91
N PRO A 228 -3.26 -17.89 40.64
CA PRO A 228 -3.40 -18.40 39.28
C PRO A 228 -4.85 -18.43 38.78
N LEU A 229 -4.97 -18.65 37.47
CA LEU A 229 -6.22 -18.87 36.74
C LEU A 229 -6.99 -20.08 37.29
N ASN A 230 -8.31 -19.94 37.43
CA ASN A 230 -9.25 -21.07 37.48
C ASN A 230 -10.18 -21.00 36.26
N SER A 231 -10.16 -22.05 35.44
CA SER A 231 -11.17 -22.28 34.41
C SER A 231 -12.33 -23.08 34.99
N THR A 232 -13.57 -22.60 34.86
CA THR A 232 -14.75 -23.44 35.09
C THR A 232 -15.43 -23.74 33.76
N ARG A 233 -15.68 -25.02 33.52
CA ARG A 233 -16.31 -25.58 32.34
C ARG A 233 -17.74 -25.96 32.69
N MET A 234 -18.72 -25.45 31.93
CA MET A 234 -20.02 -26.07 31.67
C MET A 234 -20.37 -25.80 30.20
#